data_AF-A0A6H2A609-F1
#
_entry.id   AF-A0A6H2A609-F1
#
_cell.length_a   1.000
_cell.length_b   1.000
_cell.length_c   1.000
_cell.angle_alpha   90.00
_cell.angle_beta   90.00
_cell.angle_gamma   90.00
#
_symmetry.space_group_name_H-M   'P 1'
#
loop_
_entity.id
_entity.type
_entity.pdbx_description
1 polymer ?
#
loop_
_entity_poly.entity_id
_entity_poly.type
_entity_poly.pdbx_seq_one_letter_code
_entity_poly.pdbx_strand_id
1 'polypeptide(L)'
;MEVQEIVEAYLKENGFGGLIGGDECGCEIGDLVPCDSNFALCEPGYRTDCDCGQGCLFHISTSRPTPAPVDGHPSPKEKKC
;
A
#
# COMPACT_ATOMS: atom_id res chain seq x y z
N MET A 1 -17.52 12.12 11.20
CA MET A 1 -16.67 12.35 10.02
C MET A 1 -15.35 12.89 10.52
N GLU A 2 -14.48 11.95 10.85
CA GLU A 2 -13.07 12.15 11.16
C GLU A 2 -12.31 12.38 9.85
N VAL A 3 -11.14 13.01 9.93
CA VAL A 3 -10.27 13.22 8.75
C VAL A 3 -9.89 11.89 8.10
N GLN A 4 -9.66 10.85 8.91
CA GLN A 4 -9.33 9.51 8.42
C GLN A 4 -10.45 8.91 7.54
N GLU A 5 -11.72 9.11 7.91
CA GLU A 5 -12.87 8.62 7.14
C GLU A 5 -12.94 9.30 5.75
N ILE A 6 -12.60 10.59 5.67
CA ILE A 6 -12.55 11.34 4.40
C ILE A 6 -11.44 10.81 3.52
N VAL A 7 -10.24 10.62 4.09
CA VAL A 7 -9.09 10.08 3.36
C VAL A 7 -9.39 8.67 2.87
N GLU A 8 -9.97 7.83 3.73
CA GLU A 8 -10.35 6.47 3.36
C GLU A 8 -11.34 6.43 2.19
N ALA A 9 -12.39 7.26 2.22
CA ALA A 9 -13.36 7.35 1.14
C ALA A 9 -12.67 7.73 -0.18
N TYR A 10 -11.82 8.77 -0.16
CA TYR A 10 -11.05 9.18 -1.33
C TYR A 10 -10.15 8.07 -1.87
N LEU A 11 -9.45 7.34 -0.99
CA LEU A 11 -8.59 6.23 -1.39
C LEU A 11 -9.39 5.12 -2.08
N LYS A 12 -10.52 4.72 -1.50
CA LYS A 12 -11.42 3.70 -2.08
C LYS A 12 -11.98 4.12 -3.43
N GLU A 13 -12.49 5.35 -3.54
CA GLU A 13 -13.09 5.87 -4.77
C GLU A 13 -12.09 5.93 -5.95
N ASN A 14 -10.80 6.09 -5.65
CA ASN A 14 -9.75 6.18 -6.66
C ASN A 14 -8.97 4.86 -6.88
N GLY A 15 -9.32 3.79 -6.14
CA GLY A 15 -8.70 2.47 -6.27
C GLY A 15 -7.33 2.33 -5.61
N PHE A 16 -7.05 3.14 -4.59
CA PHE A 16 -5.87 3.00 -3.74
C PHE A 16 -6.11 1.97 -2.62
N GLY A 17 -5.02 1.41 -2.10
CA GLY A 17 -5.07 0.43 -1.01
C GLY A 17 -4.72 1.01 0.37
N GLY A 18 -4.16 2.23 0.41
CA GLY A 18 -3.68 2.83 1.65
C GLY A 18 -2.83 4.08 1.42
N LEU A 19 -2.01 4.41 2.42
CA LEU A 19 -1.05 5.51 2.37
C LEU A 19 0.39 4.96 2.45
N ILE A 20 1.31 5.63 1.78
CA ILE A 20 2.74 5.35 1.83
C ILE A 20 3.50 6.60 2.28
N GLY A 21 4.53 6.44 3.10
CA GLY A 21 5.38 7.54 3.55
C GLY A 21 6.85 7.15 3.55
N GLY A 22 7.64 7.78 2.67
CA GLY A 22 9.10 7.63 2.65
C GLY A 22 9.62 6.18 2.56
N ASP A 23 10.83 5.96 3.08
CA ASP A 23 11.56 4.69 3.08
C ASP A 23 10.80 3.59 3.84
N GLU A 24 9.92 2.88 3.14
CA GLU A 24 9.31 1.59 3.51
C GLU A 24 8.12 1.63 4.48
N CYS A 25 7.59 2.80 4.84
CA CYS A 25 6.37 2.88 5.66
C CYS A 25 5.11 2.90 4.79
N GLY A 26 4.16 2.02 5.08
CA GLY A 26 2.84 2.00 4.44
C GLY A 26 1.77 1.49 5.39
N CYS A 27 0.58 2.08 5.32
CA CYS A 27 -0.60 1.64 6.07
C CYS A 27 -1.75 1.35 5.11
N GLU A 28 -2.63 0.43 5.49
CA GLU A 28 -3.75 0.01 4.66
C GLU A 28 -5.05 0.74 5.04
N ILE A 29 -5.98 0.81 4.09
CA ILE A 29 -7.37 1.19 4.37
C ILE A 29 -7.92 0.35 5.52
N GLY A 30 -8.63 0.98 6.46
CA GLY A 30 -9.13 0.37 7.69
C GLY A 30 -8.20 0.54 8.90
N ASP A 31 -6.90 0.78 8.68
CA ASP A 31 -5.92 1.11 9.72
C ASP A 31 -5.00 2.24 9.22
N LEU A 32 -5.61 3.37 8.85
CA LEU A 32 -4.91 4.54 8.31
C LEU A 32 -4.25 5.33 9.44
N VAL A 33 -2.97 5.65 9.27
CA VAL A 33 -2.17 6.40 10.26
C VAL A 33 -2.04 5.65 11.62
N PRO A 34 -1.56 4.39 11.63
CA PRO A 34 -1.29 3.67 12.88
C PRO A 34 0.01 4.14 13.54
N CYS A 35 0.79 4.98 12.85
CA CYS A 35 2.02 5.57 13.33
C CYS A 35 1.80 7.02 13.78
N ASP A 36 2.56 7.48 14.76
CA ASP A 36 2.55 8.88 15.24
C ASP A 36 3.29 9.86 14.29
N SER A 37 3.56 9.45 13.04
CA SER A 37 4.26 10.29 12.07
C SER A 37 3.33 11.32 11.44
N ASN A 38 3.90 12.38 10.88
CA ASN A 38 3.12 13.41 10.18
C ASN A 38 2.54 12.86 8.86
N PHE A 39 1.31 12.36 8.91
CA PHE A 39 0.62 11.76 7.76
C PHE A 39 0.28 12.75 6.64
N ALA A 40 0.42 14.07 6.87
CA ALA A 40 0.26 15.07 5.82
C ALA A 40 1.31 14.95 4.71
N LEU A 41 2.40 14.22 4.97
CA LEU A 41 3.45 13.92 3.99
C LEU A 41 3.25 12.56 3.31
N CYS A 42 2.26 11.78 3.72
CA CYS A 42 1.99 10.50 3.12
C CYS A 42 1.24 10.67 1.79
N GLU A 43 1.56 9.82 0.83
CA GLU A 43 0.93 9.80 -0.49
C GLU A 43 0.00 8.59 -0.64
N PRO A 44 -1.02 8.66 -1.51
CA PRO A 44 -1.84 7.50 -1.86
C PRO A 44 -0.99 6.37 -2.44
N GLY A 45 -1.18 5.16 -1.92
CA GLY A 45 -0.46 3.97 -2.37
C GLY A 45 -1.40 2.80 -2.69
N TYR A 46 -0.91 1.90 -3.53
CA TYR A 46 -1.63 0.69 -3.92
C TYR A 46 -1.15 -0.49 -3.10
N ARG A 47 -2.11 -1.28 -2.60
CA ARG A 47 -1.83 -2.52 -1.87
C ARG A 47 -1.53 -3.65 -2.85
N THR A 48 -0.46 -4.38 -2.56
CA THR A 48 -0.07 -5.60 -3.27
C THR A 48 0.24 -6.68 -2.24
N ASP A 49 -0.28 -7.89 -2.43
CA ASP A 49 0.07 -9.03 -1.59
C ASP A 49 1.56 -9.38 -1.75
N CYS A 50 2.29 -9.57 -0.64
CA CYS A 50 3.68 -10.02 -0.71
C CYS A 50 3.77 -11.53 -0.66
N ASP A 51 4.40 -12.12 -1.67
CA ASP A 51 4.85 -13.53 -1.65
C ASP A 51 6.38 -13.62 -1.54
N CYS A 52 7.01 -12.62 -0.91
CA CYS A 52 8.46 -12.51 -0.79
C CYS A 52 9.10 -13.54 0.16
N GLY A 53 8.31 -14.27 0.94
CA GLY A 53 8.82 -15.24 1.93
C GLY A 53 9.56 -14.60 3.11
N GLN A 54 9.42 -13.29 3.33
CA GLN A 54 10.04 -12.54 4.44
C GLN A 54 9.06 -12.27 5.60
N GLY A 55 7.88 -12.89 5.61
CA GLY A 55 6.89 -12.71 6.67
C GLY A 55 6.05 -11.42 6.56
N CYS A 56 6.19 -10.66 5.48
CA CYS A 56 5.33 -9.52 5.18
C CYS A 56 3.98 -9.99 4.63
N LEU A 57 2.86 -9.40 5.11
CA LEU A 57 1.52 -9.73 4.61
C LEU A 57 1.20 -8.98 3.30
N PHE A 58 1.62 -7.71 3.20
CA PHE A 58 1.38 -6.88 2.03
C PHE A 58 2.47 -5.80 1.91
N HIS A 59 2.58 -5.19 0.73
CA HIS A 59 3.29 -3.94 0.50
C HIS A 59 2.34 -2.86 -0.03
N ILE A 60 2.63 -1.62 0.34
CA ILE A 60 2.04 -0.45 -0.30
C ILE A 60 3.09 0.15 -1.23
N SER A 61 2.71 0.47 -2.46
CA SER A 61 3.61 1.07 -3.46
C SER A 61 2.95 2.23 -4.20
N THR A 62 3.72 3.19 -4.67
CA THR A 62 3.22 4.32 -5.48
C THR A 62 2.79 3.91 -6.89
N SER A 63 3.24 2.74 -7.35
CA SER A 63 2.88 2.16 -8.64
C SER A 63 1.65 1.26 -8.53
N ARG A 64 0.73 1.37 -9.50
CA ARG A 64 -0.40 0.43 -9.62
C ARG A 64 0.15 -0.98 -9.77
N PRO A 65 -0.26 -1.95 -8.91
CA PRO A 65 0.04 -3.33 -9.17
C PRO A 65 -0.59 -3.69 -10.51
N THR A 66 0.21 -4.26 -11.39
CA THR A 66 -0.36 -5.05 -12.47
C THR A 66 -1.04 -6.23 -11.79
N PRO A 67 -2.30 -6.56 -12.15
CA PRO A 67 -2.95 -7.73 -11.58
C PRO A 67 -2.04 -8.93 -11.79
N ALA A 68 -1.67 -9.62 -10.71
CA ALA A 68 -0.78 -10.75 -10.77
C ALA A 68 -1.36 -11.79 -11.76
N PRO A 69 -0.55 -12.36 -12.67
CA PRO A 69 -0.99 -13.52 -13.44
C PRO A 69 -1.30 -14.66 -12.45
N VAL A 70 -2.51 -15.22 -12.54
CA VAL A 70 -3.07 -16.22 -11.60
C VAL A 70 -2.39 -17.60 -11.62
N ASP A 71 -1.23 -17.75 -12.28
CA ASP A 71 -0.55 -19.02 -12.41
C ASP A 71 0.95 -18.88 -12.09
N GLY A 72 1.26 -19.01 -10.81
CA GLY A 72 2.40 -19.76 -10.29
C GLY A 72 3.79 -19.60 -10.96
N HIS A 73 4.19 -18.44 -11.45
CA HIS A 73 5.58 -18.19 -11.85
C HIS A 73 6.01 -16.73 -11.59
N PRO A 74 7.27 -16.51 -11.15
CA PRO A 74 7.75 -15.20 -10.74
C PRO A 74 8.01 -14.32 -11.97
N SER A 75 7.27 -13.22 -12.09
CA SER A 75 7.63 -12.17 -13.06
C SER A 75 8.96 -11.50 -12.66
N PRO A 76 9.82 -11.17 -13.63
CA PRO A 76 11.23 -10.95 -13.37
C PRO A 76 11.59 -9.46 -13.25
N LYS A 77 12.57 -9.18 -12.38
CA LYS A 77 13.41 -7.95 -12.27
C LYS A 77 12.63 -6.72 -11.75
N GLU A 78 12.91 -6.08 -10.63
CA GLU A 78 14.12 -5.96 -9.80
C GLU A 78 13.68 -6.11 -8.34
N LYS A 79 14.03 -7.24 -7.70
CA LYS A 79 13.72 -7.46 -6.28
C LYS A 79 14.74 -6.69 -5.43
N LYS A 80 14.43 -5.43 -5.14
CA LYS A 80 14.87 -4.76 -3.93
C LYS A 80 13.59 -4.39 -3.18
N CYS A 81 13.52 -4.77 -1.90
CA CYS A 81 12.53 -4.20 -0.98
C CYS A 81 12.55 -2.67 -1.10
#